data_AF-A0A7Y8K9E8-F1
#
_entry.id   AF-A0A7Y8K9E8-F1
#
_cell.length_a   1.000
_cell.length_b   1.000
_cell.length_c   1.000
_cell.angle_alpha   90.00
_cell.angle_beta   90.00
_cell.angle_gamma   90.00
#
_symmetry.space_group_name_H-M   'P 1'
#
loop_
_entity.id
_entity.type
_entity.pdbx_description
1 polymer ?
#
loop_
_entity_poly.entity_id
_entity_poly.type
_entity_poly.pdbx_seq_one_letter_code
_entity_poly.pdbx_strand_id
1 'polypeptide(L)'
;QPYRLEMGTKFANARGKDLYAFWGTRISEWLNEALAAQGDDVLLNLASNEYFSAVKRSALNARIINTEFRDQKNGQYKIISFYAKKARGMMARFVIRERIQNLEQLKTFDEQGYRFSAELSKTDNLVFLRDHAP
;
A
#
# COMPACT_ATOMS: atom_id res chain seq x y z
N GLN A 1 14.13 -3.24 20.59
CA GLN A 1 15.52 -3.54 20.15
C GLN A 1 15.59 -3.35 18.64
N PRO A 2 16.72 -2.88 18.08
CA PRO A 2 16.90 -2.81 16.63
C PRO A 2 16.90 -4.22 16.03
N TYR A 3 16.29 -4.40 14.86
CA TYR A 3 16.29 -5.67 14.13
C TYR A 3 16.37 -5.44 12.62
N ARG A 4 16.83 -6.47 11.89
CA ARG A 4 16.77 -6.53 10.43
C ARG A 4 16.32 -7.92 10.00
N LEU A 5 15.05 -8.04 9.63
CA LEU A 5 14.45 -9.28 9.16
C LEU A 5 13.36 -8.92 8.15
N GLU A 6 13.75 -8.79 6.89
CA GLU A 6 12.83 -8.44 5.81
C GLU A 6 11.85 -9.59 5.55
N MET A 7 10.62 -9.28 5.13
CA MET A 7 9.58 -10.28 4.90
C MET A 7 9.98 -11.33 3.85
N GLY A 8 10.74 -10.92 2.83
CA GLY A 8 11.29 -11.81 1.80
C GLY A 8 12.43 -12.73 2.27
N THR A 9 12.88 -12.64 3.52
CA THR A 9 14.00 -13.44 4.03
C THR A 9 13.64 -14.93 4.04
N LYS A 10 14.47 -15.76 3.39
CA LYS A 10 14.39 -17.22 3.53
C LYS A 10 14.79 -17.58 4.96
N PHE A 11 13.84 -18.06 5.73
CA PHE A 11 14.03 -18.33 7.15
C PHE A 11 13.20 -19.55 7.56
N ALA A 12 13.84 -20.71 7.58
CA ALA A 12 13.21 -21.95 8.04
C ALA A 12 12.87 -21.83 9.53
N ASN A 13 11.65 -22.18 9.87
CA ASN A 13 11.09 -22.07 11.21
C ASN A 13 10.07 -23.18 11.45
N ALA A 14 9.58 -23.31 12.68
CA ALA A 14 8.66 -24.38 13.07
C ALA A 14 7.34 -24.44 12.26
N ARG A 15 7.00 -23.38 11.52
CA ARG A 15 5.77 -23.27 10.71
C ARG A 15 6.03 -23.26 9.21
N GLY A 16 7.27 -23.39 8.77
CA GLY A 16 7.60 -23.52 7.35
C GLY A 16 8.94 -22.94 6.96
N LYS A 17 9.13 -22.76 5.66
CA LYS A 17 10.41 -22.41 5.02
C LYS A 17 10.74 -20.91 5.02
N ASP A 18 9.77 -20.06 5.32
CA ASP A 18 9.88 -18.60 5.22
C ASP A 18 8.93 -17.89 6.20
N LEU A 19 9.01 -16.56 6.22
CA LEU A 19 8.17 -15.73 7.08
C LEU A 19 6.71 -15.66 6.64
N TYR A 20 6.42 -15.87 5.36
CA TYR A 20 5.03 -15.94 4.88
C TYR A 20 4.30 -17.16 5.46
N ALA A 21 4.97 -18.31 5.52
CA ALA A 21 4.47 -19.51 6.17
C ALA A 21 4.37 -19.32 7.70
N PHE A 22 5.35 -18.66 8.31
CA PHE A 22 5.33 -18.37 9.74
C PHE A 22 4.11 -17.55 10.18
N TRP A 23 3.80 -16.49 9.42
CA TRP A 23 2.69 -15.59 9.71
C TRP A 23 1.34 -16.19 9.33
N GLY A 24 1.26 -17.04 8.30
CA GLY A 24 0.01 -17.68 7.88
C GLY A 24 -1.08 -16.62 7.65
N THR A 25 -2.21 -16.76 8.34
CA THR A 25 -3.36 -15.82 8.31
C THR A 25 -3.32 -14.74 9.39
N ARG A 26 -2.37 -14.80 10.34
CA ARG A 26 -2.38 -14.00 11.57
C ARG A 26 -2.38 -12.50 11.33
N ILE A 27 -1.65 -12.04 10.32
CA ILE A 27 -1.63 -10.61 9.96
C ILE A 27 -3.02 -10.18 9.45
N SER A 28 -3.70 -11.03 8.69
CA SER A 28 -5.04 -10.73 8.16
C SER A 28 -6.10 -10.75 9.26
N GLU A 29 -6.02 -11.72 10.17
CA GLU A 29 -6.88 -11.79 11.36
C GLU A 29 -6.71 -10.55 12.24
N TRP A 30 -5.47 -10.14 12.51
CA TRP A 30 -5.18 -8.93 13.27
C TRP A 30 -5.68 -7.66 12.58
N LEU A 31 -5.54 -7.55 11.25
CA LEU A 31 -6.12 -6.45 10.49
C LEU A 31 -7.65 -6.45 10.58
N ASN A 32 -8.32 -7.61 10.53
CA ASN A 32 -9.77 -7.69 10.70
C ASN A 32 -10.23 -7.16 12.05
N GLU A 33 -9.51 -7.47 13.14
CA GLU A 33 -9.81 -6.93 14.48
C GLU A 33 -9.71 -5.40 14.49
N ALA A 34 -8.66 -4.83 13.88
CA ALA A 34 -8.49 -3.38 13.78
C ALA A 34 -9.60 -2.72 12.94
N LEU A 35 -9.96 -3.32 11.79
CA LEU A 35 -11.03 -2.86 10.91
C LEU A 35 -12.40 -2.90 11.62
N ALA A 36 -12.68 -3.97 12.36
CA ALA A 36 -13.91 -4.09 13.14
C ALA A 36 -14.00 -3.01 14.24
N ALA A 37 -12.88 -2.67 14.89
CA ALA A 37 -12.84 -1.65 15.93
C ALA A 37 -13.06 -0.22 15.41
N GLN A 38 -12.61 0.09 14.19
CA GLN A 38 -12.86 1.40 13.55
C GLN A 38 -14.29 1.52 12.98
N GLY A 39 -14.94 0.40 12.64
CA GLY A 39 -16.29 0.39 12.07
C GLY A 39 -16.37 0.57 10.55
N ASP A 40 -15.26 0.36 9.83
CA ASP A 40 -15.22 0.33 8.36
C ASP A 40 -14.41 -0.86 7.85
N ASP A 41 -14.58 -1.20 6.58
CA ASP A 41 -14.00 -2.35 5.91
C ASP A 41 -13.00 -1.96 4.81
N VAL A 42 -12.39 -0.77 4.87
CA VAL A 42 -11.50 -0.29 3.81
C VAL A 42 -10.03 -0.37 4.25
N LEU A 43 -9.23 -1.11 3.48
CA LEU A 43 -7.77 -1.17 3.68
C LEU A 43 -7.05 -0.42 2.56
N LEU A 44 -6.48 0.75 2.87
CA LEU A 44 -5.59 1.46 1.96
C LEU A 44 -4.19 0.82 1.97
N ASN A 45 -3.84 0.12 0.89
CA ASN A 45 -2.55 -0.55 0.75
C ASN A 45 -1.47 0.39 0.19
N LEU A 46 -0.64 0.88 1.12
CA LEU A 46 0.59 1.65 0.82
C LEU A 46 1.88 0.82 1.03
N ALA A 47 1.76 -0.49 1.25
CA ALA A 47 2.90 -1.37 1.46
C ALA A 47 3.57 -1.74 0.12
N SER A 48 4.80 -2.27 0.18
CA SER A 48 5.37 -2.98 -0.97
C SER A 48 4.70 -4.34 -1.15
N ASN A 49 4.81 -4.92 -2.35
CA ASN A 49 4.29 -6.27 -2.61
C ASN A 49 4.94 -7.32 -1.70
N GLU A 50 6.21 -7.14 -1.32
CA GLU A 50 6.92 -8.04 -0.41
C GLU A 50 6.20 -8.11 0.95
N TYR A 51 5.88 -6.98 1.55
CA TYR A 51 5.19 -6.95 2.84
C TYR A 51 3.71 -7.30 2.71
N PHE A 52 3.02 -6.81 1.68
CA PHE A 52 1.60 -7.08 1.48
C PHE A 52 1.31 -8.56 1.19
N SER A 53 2.27 -9.32 0.65
CA SER A 53 2.12 -10.77 0.42
C SER A 53 1.98 -11.59 1.72
N ALA A 54 2.34 -11.00 2.86
CA ALA A 54 2.08 -11.59 4.17
C ALA A 54 0.61 -11.44 4.62
N VAL A 55 -0.15 -10.54 3.98
CA VAL A 55 -1.60 -10.42 4.18
C VAL A 55 -2.31 -11.41 3.26
N LYS A 56 -2.98 -12.41 3.84
CA LYS A 56 -3.78 -13.41 3.12
C LYS A 56 -5.15 -12.84 2.80
N ARG A 57 -5.33 -12.43 1.54
CA ARG A 57 -6.60 -11.89 1.02
C ARG A 57 -7.80 -12.78 1.30
N SER A 58 -7.63 -14.11 1.28
CA SER A 58 -8.70 -15.08 1.57
C SER A 58 -9.19 -15.05 3.02
N ALA A 59 -8.42 -14.45 3.93
CA ALA A 59 -8.74 -14.33 5.35
C ALA A 59 -8.92 -12.86 5.78
N LEU A 60 -8.93 -11.91 4.83
CA LEU A 60 -9.09 -10.48 5.10
C LEU A 60 -10.51 -10.04 4.72
N ASN A 61 -11.22 -9.47 5.67
CA ASN A 61 -12.58 -8.96 5.51
C ASN A 61 -12.54 -7.47 5.19
N ALA A 62 -11.92 -7.10 4.06
CA ALA A 62 -11.73 -5.71 3.68
C ALA A 62 -11.76 -5.51 2.16
N ARG A 63 -12.31 -4.37 1.74
CA ARG A 63 -12.07 -3.79 0.42
C ARG A 63 -10.68 -3.17 0.38
N ILE A 64 -9.80 -3.73 -0.43
CA ILE A 64 -8.41 -3.26 -0.54
C ILE A 64 -8.31 -2.19 -1.62
N ILE A 65 -7.90 -0.98 -1.24
CA ILE A 65 -7.60 0.11 -2.18
C ILE A 65 -6.09 0.15 -2.38
N ASN A 66 -5.62 -0.11 -3.60
CA ASN A 66 -4.21 0.00 -3.93
C ASN A 66 -3.91 1.37 -4.55
N THR A 67 -2.70 1.86 -4.31
CA THR A 67 -2.19 3.06 -4.99
C THR A 67 -0.92 2.75 -5.78
N GLU A 68 -0.83 3.29 -6.98
CA GLU A 68 0.38 3.26 -7.79
C GLU A 68 0.88 4.67 -8.03
N PHE A 69 2.16 4.90 -7.76
CA PHE A 69 2.83 6.16 -8.05
C PHE A 69 3.78 5.94 -9.22
N ARG A 70 3.51 6.62 -10.32
CA ARG A 70 4.27 6.50 -11.57
C ARG A 70 4.86 7.85 -11.95
N ASP A 71 6.09 7.81 -12.42
CA ASP A 71 6.84 8.97 -12.86
C ASP A 71 7.09 8.86 -14.36
N GLN A 72 7.07 9.99 -15.06
CA GLN A 72 7.38 10.02 -16.48
C GLN A 72 8.88 9.79 -16.70
N LYS A 73 9.20 8.82 -17.55
CA LYS A 73 10.56 8.52 -17.99
C LYS A 73 10.53 8.13 -19.46
N ASN A 74 11.23 8.89 -20.31
CA ASN A 74 11.27 8.69 -21.76
C ASN A 74 9.86 8.67 -22.39
N GLY A 75 9.01 9.62 -22.01
CA GLY A 75 7.65 9.74 -22.54
C GLY A 75 6.63 8.72 -22.00
N GLN A 76 7.03 7.80 -21.11
CA GLN A 76 6.14 6.78 -20.53
C GLN A 76 6.10 6.89 -19.00
N TYR A 77 4.93 6.67 -18.40
CA TYR A 77 4.79 6.60 -16.95
C TYR A 77 5.15 5.20 -16.43
N LYS A 78 6.12 5.14 -15.52
CA LYS A 78 6.58 3.89 -14.90
C LYS A 78 6.73 4.06 -13.39
N ILE A 79 6.60 2.97 -12.66
CA ILE A 79 6.91 2.97 -11.22
C ILE A 79 8.43 3.08 -11.06
N ILE A 80 8.89 4.20 -10.52
CA ILE A 80 10.29 4.36 -10.10
C ILE A 80 10.35 4.09 -8.60
N SER A 81 10.91 2.93 -8.22
CA SER A 81 10.79 2.37 -6.86
C SER A 81 11.19 3.32 -5.73
N PHE A 82 12.23 4.14 -5.93
CA PHE A 82 12.66 5.13 -4.93
C PHE A 82 11.58 6.20 -4.69
N TYR A 83 11.02 6.78 -5.76
CA TYR A 83 9.96 7.78 -5.65
C TYR A 83 8.65 7.18 -5.18
N ALA A 84 8.29 5.98 -5.65
CA ALA A 84 7.08 5.31 -5.19
C ALA A 84 7.09 5.02 -3.68
N LYS A 85 8.26 4.66 -3.10
CA LYS A 85 8.41 4.51 -1.65
C LYS A 85 8.17 5.83 -0.91
N LYS A 86 8.75 6.92 -1.40
CA LYS A 86 8.53 8.26 -0.82
C LYS A 86 7.07 8.69 -0.95
N ALA A 87 6.46 8.48 -2.11
CA ALA A 87 5.08 8.83 -2.39
C ALA A 87 4.07 8.07 -1.53
N ARG A 88 4.31 6.78 -1.24
CA ARG A 88 3.52 6.03 -0.25
C ARG A 88 3.55 6.68 1.13
N GLY A 89 4.72 7.12 1.59
CA GLY A 89 4.85 7.87 2.85
C GLY A 89 4.12 9.21 2.82
N MET A 90 4.18 9.94 1.69
CA MET A 90 3.43 11.19 1.51
C MET A 90 1.92 10.96 1.52
N MET A 91 1.42 9.93 0.83
CA MET A 91 0.01 9.56 0.85
C MET A 91 -0.45 9.21 2.27
N ALA A 92 0.32 8.40 3.01
CA ALA A 92 0.00 8.10 4.41
C ALA A 92 -0.09 9.37 5.26
N ARG A 93 0.89 10.27 5.11
CA ARG A 93 0.90 11.57 5.79
C ARG A 93 -0.32 12.42 5.41
N PHE A 94 -0.67 12.47 4.13
CA PHE A 94 -1.83 13.19 3.60
C PHE A 94 -3.14 12.66 4.20
N VAL A 95 -3.33 11.33 4.19
CA VAL A 95 -4.51 10.68 4.80
C VAL A 95 -4.69 11.11 6.25
N ILE A 96 -3.61 11.08 7.03
CA ILE A 96 -3.65 11.43 8.46
C ILE A 96 -3.90 12.93 8.64
N ARG A 97 -3.15 13.78 7.91
CA ARG A 97 -3.17 15.24 8.07
C ARG A 97 -4.52 15.84 7.68
N GLU A 98 -5.04 15.42 6.54
CA GLU A 98 -6.29 15.93 5.97
C GLU A 98 -7.52 15.13 6.43
N ARG A 99 -7.32 14.14 7.31
CA ARG A 99 -8.36 13.28 7.89
C ARG A 99 -9.27 12.66 6.84
N ILE A 100 -8.66 12.13 5.79
CA ILE A 100 -9.38 11.55 4.64
C ILE A 100 -10.32 10.44 5.12
N GLN A 101 -11.60 10.53 4.76
CA GLN A 101 -12.66 9.60 5.18
C GLN A 101 -13.20 8.73 4.04
N ASN A 102 -12.86 9.04 2.79
CA ASN A 102 -13.40 8.31 1.64
C ASN A 102 -12.49 8.34 0.42
N LEU A 103 -12.80 7.48 -0.55
CA LEU A 103 -12.01 7.31 -1.78
C LEU A 103 -11.98 8.55 -2.66
N GLU A 104 -13.05 9.35 -2.72
CA GLU A 104 -13.07 10.56 -3.55
C GLU A 104 -12.08 11.59 -3.02
N GLN A 105 -11.97 11.73 -1.71
CA GLN A 105 -10.95 12.57 -1.07
C GLN A 105 -9.53 12.05 -1.30
N LEU A 106 -9.30 10.73 -1.36
CA LEU A 106 -7.96 10.19 -1.69
C LEU A 106 -7.48 10.63 -3.09
N LYS A 107 -8.40 10.81 -4.04
CA LYS A 107 -8.08 11.24 -5.40
C LYS A 107 -7.58 12.68 -5.47
N THR A 108 -7.77 13.48 -4.41
CA THR A 108 -7.29 14.87 -4.35
C THR A 108 -5.83 14.98 -3.92
N PHE A 109 -5.12 13.87 -3.70
CA PHE A 109 -3.70 13.89 -3.40
C PHE A 109 -2.88 14.51 -4.54
N ASP A 110 -2.14 15.57 -4.21
CA ASP A 110 -1.38 16.39 -5.16
C ASP A 110 0.05 16.74 -4.69
N GLU A 111 0.59 16.03 -3.68
CA GLU A 111 1.90 16.37 -3.10
C GLU A 111 3.07 16.11 -4.07
N GLN A 112 4.03 17.04 -4.13
CA GLN A 112 5.25 16.96 -4.95
C GLN A 112 5.00 16.69 -6.44
N GLY A 113 3.92 17.23 -7.00
CA GLY A 113 3.61 17.16 -8.44
C GLY A 113 2.97 15.86 -8.90
N TYR A 114 2.62 14.96 -7.97
CA TYR A 114 1.73 13.85 -8.31
C TYR A 114 0.31 14.37 -8.58
N ARG A 115 -0.43 13.70 -9.46
CA ARG A 115 -1.86 13.95 -9.71
C ARG A 115 -2.58 12.65 -9.98
N PHE A 116 -3.84 12.55 -9.56
CA PHE A 116 -4.68 11.41 -9.88
C PHE A 116 -4.90 11.28 -11.40
N SER A 117 -4.83 10.06 -11.92
CA SER A 117 -5.14 9.72 -13.31
C SER A 117 -6.42 8.89 -13.38
N ALA A 118 -7.52 9.51 -13.76
CA ALA A 118 -8.79 8.80 -13.96
C ALA A 118 -8.69 7.73 -15.05
N GLU A 119 -7.95 8.01 -16.13
CA GLU A 119 -7.75 7.11 -17.27
C GLU A 119 -7.07 5.80 -16.90
N LEU A 120 -6.03 5.86 -16.05
CA LEU A 120 -5.24 4.67 -15.68
C LEU A 120 -5.77 4.01 -14.41
N SER A 121 -6.69 4.65 -13.69
CA SER A 121 -7.25 4.13 -12.45
C SER A 121 -8.42 3.18 -12.69
N LYS A 122 -8.62 2.28 -11.74
CA LYS A 122 -9.78 1.39 -11.63
C LYS A 122 -10.44 1.59 -10.28
N THR A 123 -11.59 0.97 -10.07
CA THR A 123 -12.40 1.05 -8.84
C THR A 123 -11.59 0.93 -7.55
N ASP A 124 -10.65 -0.02 -7.48
CA ASP A 124 -9.84 -0.31 -6.29
C ASP A 124 -8.33 -0.11 -6.51
N ASN A 125 -7.95 0.53 -7.62
CA ASN A 125 -6.55 0.79 -7.96
C ASN A 125 -6.42 2.22 -8.45
N LEU A 126 -5.88 3.09 -7.61
CA LEU A 126 -5.70 4.51 -7.88
C LEU A 126 -4.29 4.76 -8.41
N VAL A 127 -4.18 5.36 -9.59
CA VAL A 127 -2.90 5.69 -10.21
C VAL A 127 -2.66 7.19 -10.08
N PHE A 128 -1.49 7.55 -9.57
CA PHE A 128 -1.00 8.91 -9.45
C PHE A 128 0.23 9.09 -10.33
N LEU A 129 0.21 10.12 -11.18
CA LEU A 129 1.22 10.41 -12.17
C LEU A 129 2.00 11.66 -11.81
N ARG A 130 3.30 11.66 -12.10
CA ARG A 130 4.16 12.84 -11.97
C ARG A 130 5.04 13.00 -13.20
N ASP A 131 5.09 14.22 -13.74
CA ASP A 131 5.75 14.50 -15.02
C ASP A 131 7.25 14.70 -14.84
N HIS A 132 7.67 15.28 -13.71
CA HIS A 132 9.07 15.57 -13.42
C HIS A 132 9.43 15.09 -12.02
N ALA A 133 10.59 14.44 -11.91
CA ALA A 133 11.18 14.16 -10.61
C ALA A 133 11.51 15.49 -9.90
N PRO A 134 11.38 15.55 -8.57
CA PRO A 134 11.74 16.72 -7.77
C PRO A 134 13.24 16.93 -7.72
#